data_AF-A0A849E7A6-F1
#
_entry.id   AF-A0A849E7A6-F1
#
_cell.length_a   1.000
_cell.length_b   1.000
_cell.length_c   1.000
_cell.angle_alpha   90.00
_cell.angle_beta   90.00
_cell.angle_gamma   90.00
#
_symmetry.space_group_name_H-M   'P 1'
#
loop_
_entity.id
_entity.type
_entity.pdbx_description
1 polymer ?
#
loop_
_entity_poly.entity_id
_entity_poly.type
_entity_poly.pdbx_seq_one_letter_code
_entity_poly.pdbx_strand_id
1 'polypeptide(L)'
;MCEGEQLHIADFPQIAALTDGFDVEVPPAPVPEPAAPAASGADAMIGGQSAVTDSTALASTGSTNMVADGFAIGIPAVTEGGHIRRLEEIEADMIRLALNRYRGQMSEVARKLGIGRSTLYRKMRELGLEARG
;
A
#
# COMPACT_ATOMS: atom_id res chain seq x y z
N MET A 1 -7.29 3.89 34.02
CA MET A 1 -6.48 2.73 33.59
C MET A 1 -7.51 1.72 33.12
N CYS A 2 -7.55 1.41 31.82
CA CYS A 2 -8.54 0.44 31.31
C CYS A 2 -8.08 -0.95 31.75
N GLU A 3 -8.85 -1.62 32.60
CA GLU A 3 -8.56 -2.97 33.04
C GLU A 3 -9.26 -3.96 32.11
N GLY A 4 -8.48 -4.61 31.24
CA GLY A 4 -8.97 -5.66 30.34
C GLY A 4 -8.91 -5.30 28.85
N GLU A 5 -8.91 -6.33 28.02
CA GLU A 5 -8.82 -6.24 26.54
C GLU A 5 -10.12 -5.79 25.87
N GLN A 6 -11.15 -5.45 26.64
CA GLN A 6 -12.49 -5.10 26.16
C GLN A 6 -12.94 -3.79 26.81
N LEU A 7 -13.45 -2.88 25.99
CA LEU A 7 -14.07 -1.62 26.43
C LEU A 7 -15.56 -1.85 26.66
N HIS A 8 -16.05 -1.48 27.84
CA HIS A 8 -17.47 -1.53 28.17
C HIS A 8 -18.09 -0.13 28.09
N ILE A 9 -19.41 -0.05 27.91
CA ILE A 9 -20.14 1.23 27.82
C ILE A 9 -19.91 2.12 29.07
N ALA A 10 -19.72 1.50 30.22
CA ALA A 10 -19.41 2.18 31.49
C ALA A 10 -18.10 2.99 31.47
N ASP A 11 -17.17 2.67 30.55
CA ASP A 11 -15.89 3.37 30.40
C ASP A 11 -16.03 4.71 29.67
N PHE A 12 -17.19 4.97 29.03
CA PHE A 12 -17.46 6.16 28.20
C PHE A 12 -18.71 6.91 28.67
N PRO A 13 -18.65 7.55 29.86
CA PRO A 13 -19.81 8.24 30.42
C PRO A 13 -20.34 9.38 29.53
N GLN A 14 -19.50 9.94 28.67
CA GLN A 14 -19.85 11.01 27.73
C GLN A 14 -20.72 10.52 26.55
N ILE A 15 -20.71 9.21 26.25
CA ILE A 15 -21.42 8.59 25.10
C ILE A 15 -22.60 7.72 25.60
N ALA A 16 -22.62 7.36 26.88
CA ALA A 16 -23.66 6.53 27.50
C ALA A 16 -25.09 7.10 27.35
N ALA A 17 -25.25 8.44 27.28
CA ALA A 17 -26.56 9.08 27.10
C ALA A 17 -27.07 9.07 25.64
N LEU A 18 -26.20 8.73 24.67
CA LEU A 18 -26.53 8.70 23.23
C LEU A 18 -26.83 7.28 22.72
N THR A 19 -26.74 6.27 23.59
CA THR A 19 -26.83 4.85 23.22
C THR A 19 -28.17 4.19 23.55
N ASP A 20 -29.12 4.92 24.17
CA ASP A 20 -30.50 4.43 24.29
C ASP A 20 -31.12 4.33 22.88
N GLY A 21 -31.19 3.11 22.36
CA GLY A 21 -31.88 2.77 21.11
C GLY A 21 -31.05 2.17 19.97
N PHE A 22 -29.76 1.86 20.17
CA PHE A 22 -28.97 1.13 19.17
C PHE A 22 -28.82 -0.35 19.55
N ASP A 23 -29.65 -1.20 18.96
CA ASP A 23 -29.49 -2.65 19.04
C ASP A 23 -28.45 -3.09 17.98
N VAL A 24 -27.32 -3.65 18.43
CA VAL A 24 -26.29 -4.17 17.52
C VAL A 24 -26.73 -5.56 17.09
N GLU A 25 -27.59 -5.64 16.08
CA GLU A 25 -27.95 -6.90 15.45
C GLU A 25 -26.77 -7.41 14.61
N VAL A 26 -25.96 -8.31 15.19
CA VAL A 26 -24.86 -8.97 14.49
C VAL A 26 -25.49 -10.03 13.56
N PRO A 27 -25.37 -9.91 12.22
CA PRO A 27 -25.84 -10.97 11.34
C PRO A 27 -25.04 -12.24 11.60
N PRO A 28 -25.67 -13.43 11.58
CA PRO A 28 -24.98 -14.69 11.81
C PRO A 28 -23.89 -14.88 10.77
N ALA A 29 -22.69 -15.27 11.24
CA ALA A 29 -21.55 -15.52 10.38
C ALA A 29 -21.91 -16.58 9.31
N PRO A 30 -21.46 -16.40 8.05
CA PRO A 30 -21.63 -17.43 7.03
C PRO A 30 -20.94 -18.72 7.49
N VAL A 31 -21.71 -19.81 7.50
CA VAL A 31 -21.20 -21.15 7.81
C VAL A 31 -20.10 -21.53 6.82
N PRO A 32 -18.91 -21.95 7.26
CA PRO A 32 -17.88 -22.47 6.37
C PRO A 32 -18.39 -23.75 5.70
N GLU A 33 -18.54 -23.72 4.38
CA GLU A 33 -18.86 -24.92 3.61
C GLU A 33 -17.73 -25.96 3.77
N PRO A 34 -18.06 -27.23 4.04
CA PRO A 34 -17.06 -28.29 4.11
C PRO A 34 -16.42 -28.51 2.74
N ALA A 35 -15.08 -28.51 2.72
CA ALA A 35 -14.25 -28.71 1.55
C ALA A 35 -14.68 -29.94 0.73
N ALA A 36 -14.98 -29.72 -0.56
CA ALA A 36 -15.17 -30.77 -1.53
C ALA A 36 -13.86 -31.57 -1.75
N PRO A 37 -13.93 -32.89 -1.99
CA PRO A 37 -12.80 -33.79 -1.90
C PRO A 37 -11.81 -33.68 -3.07
N ALA A 38 -10.56 -33.97 -2.74
CA ALA A 38 -9.41 -34.05 -3.62
C ALA A 38 -9.66 -34.91 -4.88
N ALA A 39 -9.45 -34.33 -6.05
CA ALA A 39 -9.25 -35.08 -7.28
C ALA A 39 -7.82 -35.64 -7.29
N SER A 40 -7.73 -36.96 -7.13
CA SER A 40 -6.51 -37.76 -7.18
C SER A 40 -6.31 -38.33 -8.58
N GLY A 41 -5.08 -38.15 -9.11
CA GLY A 41 -4.40 -39.01 -10.08
C GLY A 41 -4.93 -39.02 -11.53
N ALA A 42 -4.15 -39.24 -12.58
CA ALA A 42 -2.72 -39.44 -12.74
C ALA A 42 -2.44 -39.39 -14.26
N ASP A 43 -1.21 -39.02 -14.62
CA ASP A 43 -0.48 -39.38 -15.84
C ASP A 43 -1.15 -39.21 -17.23
N ALA A 44 -0.62 -38.25 -18.01
CA ALA A 44 0.11 -38.59 -19.24
C ALA A 44 0.75 -37.37 -19.95
N MET A 45 1.97 -37.61 -20.46
CA MET A 45 2.71 -36.89 -21.52
C MET A 45 3.75 -35.84 -21.13
N ILE A 46 4.87 -36.40 -20.63
CA ILE A 46 6.25 -36.01 -20.91
C ILE A 46 6.49 -35.86 -22.43
N GLY A 47 7.09 -34.73 -22.84
CA GLY A 47 7.65 -34.59 -24.18
C GLY A 47 8.07 -33.17 -24.54
N GLY A 48 9.36 -32.84 -24.39
CA GLY A 48 9.97 -31.65 -25.02
C GLY A 48 11.00 -30.95 -24.14
N GLN A 49 12.26 -31.37 -24.26
CA GLN A 49 13.38 -30.96 -23.42
C GLN A 49 13.89 -29.53 -23.67
N SER A 50 14.38 -28.94 -22.57
CA SER A 50 15.63 -28.16 -22.43
C SER A 50 15.88 -26.92 -23.27
N ALA A 51 15.87 -25.76 -22.61
CA ALA A 51 17.09 -24.97 -22.37
C ALA A 51 16.80 -23.96 -21.24
N VAL A 52 17.28 -24.21 -20.02
CA VAL A 52 18.42 -23.50 -19.41
C VAL A 52 18.59 -22.02 -19.82
N THR A 53 18.52 -21.18 -18.79
CA THR A 53 19.20 -19.88 -18.68
C THR A 53 18.73 -18.76 -19.61
N ASP A 54 17.91 -17.85 -19.07
CA ASP A 54 18.46 -16.55 -18.66
C ASP A 54 17.40 -15.72 -17.91
N SER A 55 17.53 -15.68 -16.58
CA SER A 55 16.91 -14.62 -15.77
C SER A 55 17.72 -13.33 -15.94
N THR A 56 17.76 -12.78 -17.14
CA THR A 56 18.43 -11.50 -17.42
C THR A 56 17.66 -10.69 -18.48
N ALA A 57 16.44 -10.27 -18.12
CA ALA A 57 15.77 -9.19 -18.82
C ALA A 57 15.41 -8.06 -17.83
N LEU A 58 16.42 -7.55 -17.13
CA LEU A 58 16.36 -6.21 -16.54
C LEU A 58 17.56 -5.39 -16.99
N ALA A 59 17.76 -5.33 -18.30
CA ALA A 59 18.54 -4.28 -18.93
C ALA A 59 17.57 -3.24 -19.51
N SER A 60 17.21 -2.26 -18.69
CA SER A 60 17.06 -0.89 -19.18
C SER A 60 17.91 -0.02 -18.27
N THR A 61 19.21 -0.18 -18.47
CA THR A 61 20.25 0.76 -18.09
C THR A 61 19.82 2.16 -18.53
N GLY A 62 19.92 3.11 -17.60
CA GLY A 62 19.18 4.36 -17.59
C GLY A 62 18.94 5.04 -18.94
N SER A 63 17.67 5.08 -19.35
CA SER A 63 17.09 6.21 -20.08
C SER A 63 15.58 6.01 -20.26
N THR A 64 14.83 7.11 -20.22
CA THR A 64 13.44 7.27 -20.71
C THR A 64 12.29 6.61 -19.93
N ASN A 65 12.06 7.04 -18.70
CA ASN A 65 10.72 6.90 -18.10
C ASN A 65 9.84 8.12 -18.42
N MET A 66 9.84 8.60 -19.67
CA MET A 66 9.02 9.74 -20.12
C MET A 66 7.81 9.23 -20.90
N VAL A 67 6.59 9.39 -20.36
CA VAL A 67 5.38 9.33 -21.21
C VAL A 67 5.26 10.64 -22.00
N ALA A 68 4.57 10.57 -23.14
CA ALA A 68 4.27 11.69 -24.04
C ALA A 68 3.61 12.91 -23.36
N ASP A 69 3.03 12.73 -22.17
CA ASP A 69 2.38 13.78 -21.36
C ASP A 69 3.30 14.42 -20.28
N GLY A 70 4.60 14.12 -20.29
CA GLY A 70 5.58 14.72 -19.36
C GLY A 70 5.53 14.18 -17.92
N PHE A 71 4.86 13.04 -17.69
CA PHE A 71 4.80 12.39 -16.38
C PHE A 71 5.76 11.19 -16.32
N ALA A 72 6.58 11.11 -15.25
CA ALA A 72 7.53 10.02 -15.08
C ALA A 72 6.80 8.66 -14.95
N ILE A 73 7.23 7.65 -15.70
CA ILE A 73 6.64 6.29 -15.78
C ILE A 73 6.84 5.46 -14.49
N GLY A 74 7.52 5.99 -13.46
CA GLY A 74 7.72 5.26 -12.21
C GLY A 74 8.88 5.79 -11.39
N ILE A 75 8.95 5.34 -10.13
CA ILE A 75 9.99 5.72 -9.17
C ILE A 75 11.04 4.60 -9.17
N PRO A 76 12.31 4.89 -9.51
CA PRO A 76 13.34 3.86 -9.52
C PRO A 76 13.56 3.35 -8.10
N ALA A 77 13.49 2.03 -7.91
CA ALA A 77 13.73 1.38 -6.62
C ALA A 77 15.20 1.02 -6.39
N VAL A 78 16.01 1.03 -7.45
CA VAL A 78 17.41 0.59 -7.45
C VAL A 78 18.31 1.76 -7.86
N THR A 79 19.48 1.87 -7.22
CA THR A 79 20.53 2.83 -7.55
C THR A 79 21.24 2.43 -8.84
N GLU A 80 22.07 3.34 -9.38
CA GLU A 80 22.90 3.05 -10.56
C GLU A 80 23.90 1.89 -10.33
N GLY A 81 24.32 1.69 -9.07
CA GLY A 81 25.18 0.57 -8.68
C GLY A 81 24.45 -0.76 -8.47
N GLY A 82 23.14 -0.83 -8.73
CA GLY A 82 22.35 -2.06 -8.56
C GLY A 82 21.87 -2.33 -7.13
N HIS A 83 22.05 -1.39 -6.19
CA HIS A 83 21.59 -1.54 -4.80
C HIS A 83 20.19 -0.98 -4.60
N ILE A 84 19.43 -1.51 -3.64
CA ILE A 84 18.12 -0.96 -3.28
C ILE A 84 18.31 0.42 -2.66
N ARG A 85 17.56 1.41 -3.15
CA ARG A 85 17.55 2.77 -2.60
C ARG A 85 16.98 2.80 -1.19
N ARG A 86 17.35 3.82 -0.42
CA ARG A 86 16.76 3.97 0.92
C ARG A 86 15.28 4.31 0.78
N LEU A 87 14.47 3.82 1.72
CA LEU A 87 13.04 4.06 1.71
C LEU A 87 12.73 5.57 1.75
N GLU A 88 13.48 6.34 2.54
CA GLU A 88 13.36 7.81 2.63
C GLU A 88 13.46 8.50 1.25
N GLU A 89 14.37 8.03 0.38
CA GLU A 89 14.57 8.60 -0.95
C GLU A 89 13.41 8.25 -1.89
N ILE A 90 12.92 7.01 -1.81
CA ILE A 90 11.76 6.54 -2.57
C ILE A 90 10.50 7.28 -2.12
N GLU A 91 10.32 7.48 -0.82
CA GLU A 91 9.21 8.23 -0.23
C GLU A 91 9.23 9.69 -0.69
N ALA A 92 10.40 10.33 -0.75
CA ALA A 92 10.53 11.70 -1.25
C ALA A 92 10.06 11.81 -2.70
N ASP A 93 10.49 10.88 -3.56
CA ASP A 93 10.07 10.84 -4.96
C ASP A 93 8.56 10.56 -5.10
N MET A 94 8.03 9.67 -4.26
CA MET A 94 6.60 9.35 -4.25
C MET A 94 5.75 10.54 -3.83
N ILE A 95 6.15 11.23 -2.76
CA ILE A 95 5.44 12.42 -2.28
C ILE A 95 5.51 13.53 -3.33
N ARG A 96 6.66 13.77 -3.96
CA ARG A 96 6.80 14.74 -5.06
C ARG A 96 5.90 14.40 -6.25
N LEU A 97 5.89 13.14 -6.68
CA LEU A 97 5.06 12.66 -7.78
C LEU A 97 3.57 12.86 -7.48
N ALA A 98 3.15 12.51 -6.26
CA ALA A 98 1.77 12.67 -5.81
C ALA A 98 1.37 14.15 -5.73
N LEU A 99 2.22 15.01 -5.16
CA LEU A 99 1.98 16.46 -5.09
C LEU A 99 1.76 17.05 -6.49
N ASN A 100 2.61 16.67 -7.46
CA ASN A 100 2.47 17.12 -8.84
C ASN A 100 1.17 16.60 -9.48
N ARG A 101 0.84 15.32 -9.27
CA ARG A 101 -0.36 14.69 -9.88
C ARG A 101 -1.67 15.25 -9.33
N TYR A 102 -1.72 15.50 -8.03
CA TYR A 102 -2.92 15.98 -7.33
C TYR A 102 -2.92 17.49 -7.10
N ARG A 103 -2.05 18.24 -7.81
CA ARG A 103 -2.00 19.72 -7.77
C ARG A 103 -1.86 20.30 -6.36
N GLY A 104 -1.07 19.64 -5.51
CA GLY A 104 -0.85 20.08 -4.13
C GLY A 104 -2.08 19.94 -3.20
N GLN A 105 -3.13 19.23 -3.60
CA GLN A 105 -4.26 18.95 -2.72
C GLN A 105 -3.85 17.95 -1.63
N MET A 106 -3.37 18.46 -0.49
CA MET A 106 -2.76 17.67 0.58
C MET A 106 -3.65 16.52 1.08
N SER A 107 -4.96 16.75 1.20
CA SER A 107 -5.91 15.71 1.60
C SER A 107 -5.99 14.56 0.58
N GLU A 108 -5.98 14.89 -0.71
CA GLU A 108 -5.99 13.89 -1.79
C GLU A 108 -4.66 13.15 -1.87
N VAL A 109 -3.54 13.85 -1.72
CA VAL A 109 -2.21 13.25 -1.66
C VAL A 109 -2.12 12.25 -0.51
N ALA A 110 -2.50 12.65 0.70
CA ALA A 110 -2.49 11.78 1.88
C ALA A 110 -3.38 10.53 1.67
N ARG A 111 -4.60 10.74 1.17
CA ARG A 111 -5.55 9.65 0.86
C ARG A 111 -5.02 8.67 -0.17
N LYS A 112 -4.35 9.17 -1.21
CA LYS A 112 -3.82 8.36 -2.32
C LYS A 112 -2.52 7.64 -1.98
N LEU A 113 -1.74 8.20 -1.06
CA LEU A 113 -0.58 7.55 -0.47
C LEU A 113 -0.94 6.58 0.66
N GLY A 114 -2.20 6.59 1.13
CA GLY A 114 -2.65 5.71 2.22
C GLY A 114 -2.11 6.11 3.60
N ILE A 115 -1.71 7.38 3.79
CA ILE A 115 -1.20 7.90 5.05
C ILE A 115 -2.09 9.00 5.60
N GLY A 116 -2.05 9.21 6.92
CA GLY A 116 -2.72 10.35 7.56
C GLY A 116 -2.10 11.68 7.12
N ARG A 117 -2.91 12.76 7.10
CA ARG A 117 -2.43 14.12 6.77
C ARG A 117 -1.28 14.57 7.69
N SER A 118 -1.37 14.28 8.98
CA SER A 118 -0.31 14.60 9.96
C SER A 118 1.00 13.89 9.63
N THR A 119 0.93 12.64 9.17
CA THR A 119 2.09 11.86 8.71
C THR A 119 2.67 12.44 7.43
N LEU A 120 1.83 12.87 6.48
CA LEU A 120 2.29 13.52 5.25
C LEU A 120 3.07 14.79 5.56
N TYR A 121 2.53 15.70 6.38
CA TYR A 121 3.24 16.91 6.77
C TYR A 121 4.53 16.63 7.53
N ARG A 122 4.54 15.61 8.40
CA ARG A 122 5.77 15.22 9.10
C ARG A 122 6.84 14.77 8.11
N LYS A 123 6.50 13.88 7.17
CA LYS A 123 7.43 13.38 6.15
C LYS A 123 7.89 14.50 5.22
N MET A 124 7.00 15.40 4.80
CA MET A 124 7.38 16.53 3.95
C MET A 124 8.43 17.42 4.62
N ARG A 125 8.29 17.69 5.93
CA ARG A 125 9.29 18.43 6.71
C ARG A 125 10.59 17.67 6.88
N GLU A 126 10.54 16.37 7.17
CA GLU A 126 11.74 15.52 7.30
C GLU A 126 12.52 15.41 5.99
N LEU A 127 11.81 15.35 4.86
CA LEU A 127 12.38 15.17 3.52
C LEU A 127 12.69 16.51 2.81
N GLY A 128 12.46 17.64 3.48
CA GLY A 128 12.73 18.98 2.92
C GLY A 128 11.88 19.33 1.69
N LEU A 129 10.63 18.88 1.66
CA LEU A 129 9.69 19.08 0.54
C LEU A 129 8.76 20.30 0.75
N GLU A 130 8.87 20.95 1.89
CA GLU A 130 8.14 22.17 2.26
C GLU A 130 8.82 23.36 1.54
N ALA A 131 8.17 23.96 0.53
CA ALA A 131 8.60 25.16 -0.20
C ALA A 131 9.73 24.98 -1.24
N ARG A 132 9.33 24.51 -2.44
CA ARG A 132 9.92 24.99 -3.70
C ARG A 132 8.76 25.41 -4.61
N GLY A 133 8.19 26.57 -4.30
CA GLY A 133 7.22 27.30 -5.12
C GLY A 133 7.89 28.56 -5.64
#